data_AF-A0A846QL07-F1
#
_entry.id   AF-A0A846QL07-F1
#
_cell.length_a   1.000
_cell.length_b   1.000
_cell.length_c   1.000
_cell.angle_alpha   90.00
_cell.angle_beta   90.00
_cell.angle_gamma   90.00
#
_symmetry.space_group_name_H-M   'P 1'
#
loop_
_entity.id
_entity.type
_entity.pdbx_description
1 polymer ?
#
loop_
_entity_poly.entity_id
_entity_poly.type
_entity_poly.pdbx_seq_one_letter_code
_entity_poly.pdbx_strand_id
1 'polypeptide(L)'
;MDFNRELIERAHKNSSLHKAEILNSDICGCFYCLKTSKPNEIVEWIDTDNPKSATALCPHCDIDSLIGSASGFPVDNEDFLKAMNKFWF
;
A
#
# COMPACT_ATOMS: atom_id res chain seq x y z
N MET A 1 -16.92 9.43 -3.70
CA MET A 1 -17.37 8.34 -2.80
C MET A 1 -16.85 8.65 -1.41
N ASP A 2 -17.66 8.55 -0.36
CA ASP A 2 -17.16 8.68 1.00
C ASP A 2 -16.63 7.32 1.47
N PHE A 3 -15.31 7.20 1.61
CA PHE A 3 -14.69 6.03 2.24
C PHE A 3 -14.87 6.14 3.75
N ASN A 4 -15.62 5.22 4.35
CA ASN A 4 -15.85 5.25 5.80
C ASN A 4 -14.59 4.83 6.57
N ARG A 5 -14.55 5.20 7.85
CA ARG A 5 -13.41 4.96 8.74
C ARG A 5 -13.03 3.48 8.86
N GLU A 6 -14.02 2.59 8.95
CA GLU A 6 -13.77 1.14 9.08
C GLU A 6 -13.00 0.59 7.87
N LEU A 7 -13.36 1.04 6.66
CA LEU A 7 -12.67 0.66 5.43
C LEU A 7 -11.22 1.17 5.42
N ILE A 8 -11.00 2.43 5.82
CA ILE A 8 -9.66 3.03 5.91
C ILE A 8 -8.77 2.30 6.92
N GLU A 9 -9.33 1.94 8.08
CA GLU A 9 -8.62 1.17 9.11
C GLU A 9 -8.30 -0.26 8.66
N ARG A 10 -9.19 -0.90 7.90
CA ARG A 10 -8.94 -2.23 7.33
C ARG A 10 -7.90 -2.19 6.22
N ALA A 11 -7.92 -1.18 5.37
CA ALA A 11 -6.94 -1.02 4.30
C ALA A 11 -5.53 -0.85 4.85
N HIS A 12 -5.35 0.02 5.86
CA HIS A 12 -4.06 0.29 6.47
C HIS A 12 -3.36 -0.96 7.04
N LYS A 13 -4.11 -1.98 7.48
CA LYS A 13 -3.52 -3.24 7.94
C LYS A 13 -2.73 -3.98 6.85
N ASN A 14 -2.95 -3.64 5.59
CA ASN A 14 -2.25 -4.23 4.43
C ASN A 14 -1.08 -3.35 3.96
N SER A 15 -0.67 -2.33 4.73
CA SER A 15 0.53 -1.51 4.41
C SER A 15 1.80 -1.99 5.12
N SER A 16 1.75 -3.11 5.83
CA SER A 16 2.92 -3.71 6.49
C SER A 16 2.91 -5.24 6.37
N LEU A 17 4.08 -5.86 6.45
CA LEU A 17 4.27 -7.31 6.40
C LEU A 17 3.58 -8.01 5.20
N HIS A 18 3.42 -7.27 4.10
CA HIS A 18 2.52 -7.59 2.99
C HIS A 18 3.24 -8.13 1.74
N LYS A 19 4.48 -8.61 1.86
CA LYS A 19 5.28 -9.02 0.69
C LYS A 19 4.53 -9.95 -0.28
N ALA A 20 3.85 -10.96 0.24
CA ALA A 20 3.07 -11.88 -0.59
C ALA A 20 1.93 -11.17 -1.33
N GLU A 21 1.25 -10.21 -0.71
CA GLU A 21 0.19 -9.43 -1.34
C GLU A 21 0.74 -8.59 -2.49
N ILE A 22 1.80 -7.82 -2.23
CA ILE A 22 2.43 -6.96 -3.23
C ILE A 22 2.86 -7.78 -4.45
N LEU A 23 3.54 -8.91 -4.23
CA LEU A 23 4.02 -9.76 -5.33
C LEU A 23 2.88 -10.42 -6.14
N ASN A 24 1.69 -10.57 -5.57
CA ASN A 24 0.50 -11.08 -6.25
C ASN A 24 -0.42 -9.98 -6.79
N SER A 25 -0.06 -8.71 -6.62
CA SER A 25 -0.84 -7.57 -7.08
C SER A 25 -0.52 -7.23 -8.54
N ASP A 26 -1.45 -6.58 -9.23
CA ASP A 26 -1.20 -6.02 -10.56
C ASP A 26 -0.72 -4.56 -10.47
N ILE A 27 -1.18 -3.86 -9.45
CA ILE A 27 -0.89 -2.46 -9.18
C ILE A 27 -0.82 -2.23 -7.67
N CYS A 28 0.06 -1.33 -7.25
CA CYS A 28 0.24 -0.92 -5.86
C CYS A 28 0.01 0.59 -5.77
N GLY A 29 -0.72 1.02 -4.74
CA GLY A 29 -1.02 2.44 -4.49
C GLY A 29 -0.34 2.92 -3.22
N CYS A 30 0.35 4.05 -3.31
CA CYS A 30 0.93 4.72 -2.14
C CYS A 30 -0.02 5.79 -1.64
N PHE A 31 -0.50 5.66 -0.41
CA PHE A 31 -1.39 6.67 0.19
C PHE A 31 -0.64 7.83 0.84
N TYR A 32 0.70 7.88 0.79
CA TYR A 32 1.45 9.07 1.17
C TYR A 32 1.62 10.03 -0.02
N CYS A 33 2.25 9.56 -1.11
CA CYS A 33 2.52 10.39 -2.29
C CYS A 33 1.41 10.33 -3.36
N LEU A 34 0.36 9.54 -3.13
CA LEU A 34 -0.81 9.36 -4.01
C LEU A 34 -0.49 8.78 -5.40
N LYS A 35 0.70 8.20 -5.57
CA LYS A 35 1.12 7.57 -6.83
C LYS A 35 0.87 6.07 -6.81
N THR A 36 0.67 5.52 -8.00
CA THR A 36 0.65 4.09 -8.23
C THR A 36 1.99 3.60 -8.79
N SER A 37 2.25 2.31 -8.63
CA SER A 37 3.44 1.62 -9.13
C SER A 37 3.10 0.16 -9.40
N LYS A 38 3.84 -0.48 -10.29
CA LYS A 38 3.80 -1.93 -10.47
C LYS A 38 4.61 -2.62 -9.37
N PRO A 39 4.24 -3.85 -8.98
CA PRO A 39 5.02 -4.59 -7.99
C PRO A 39 6.50 -4.78 -8.34
N ASN A 40 6.81 -4.86 -9.63
CA ASN A 40 8.20 -5.04 -10.09
C ASN A 40 9.07 -3.77 -9.99
N GLU A 41 8.47 -2.61 -9.72
CA GLU A 41 9.20 -1.36 -9.43
C GLU A 41 9.67 -1.30 -7.96
N ILE A 42 9.12 -2.17 -7.09
CA ILE A 42 9.43 -2.19 -5.66
C ILE A 42 10.71 -2.98 -5.42
N VAL A 43 11.80 -2.25 -5.21
CA VAL A 43 13.13 -2.84 -4.98
C VAL A 43 13.53 -2.84 -3.51
N GLU A 44 12.96 -1.93 -2.71
CA GLU A 44 13.30 -1.77 -1.30
C GLU A 44 12.25 -2.40 -0.38
N TRP A 45 12.75 -3.12 0.63
CA TRP A 45 11.95 -3.88 1.59
C TRP A 45 12.56 -3.74 2.99
N ILE A 46 11.73 -3.49 3.99
CA ILE A 46 12.09 -3.49 5.42
C ILE A 46 11.46 -4.68 6.14
N ASP A 47 11.73 -4.83 7.45
CA ASP A 47 11.25 -5.96 8.27
C ASP A 47 11.66 -7.34 7.71
N THR A 48 12.88 -7.43 7.19
CA THR A 48 13.35 -8.58 6.40
C THR A 48 13.77 -9.80 7.22
N ASP A 49 13.67 -9.75 8.55
CA ASP A 49 14.02 -10.85 9.47
C ASP A 49 13.28 -12.14 9.09
N ASN A 50 12.05 -12.02 8.62
CA ASN A 50 11.31 -13.08 7.96
C ASN A 50 11.02 -12.67 6.50
N PRO A 51 11.64 -13.35 5.51
CA PRO A 51 11.48 -13.00 4.10
C PRO A 51 10.05 -13.02 3.59
N LYS A 52 9.12 -13.69 4.28
CA LYS A 52 7.70 -13.77 3.92
C LYS A 52 6.87 -12.59 4.45
N SER A 53 7.39 -11.83 5.40
CA SER A 53 6.70 -10.73 6.07
C SER A 53 7.43 -9.40 5.89
N ALA A 54 8.14 -9.22 4.78
CA ALA A 54 8.77 -7.92 4.53
C ALA A 54 7.71 -6.86 4.18
N THR A 55 8.00 -5.62 4.51
CA THR A 55 7.18 -4.43 4.17
C THR A 55 7.82 -3.71 2.99
N ALA A 56 7.05 -3.43 1.94
CA ALA A 56 7.52 -2.70 0.77
C ALA A 56 7.65 -1.20 1.08
N LEU A 57 8.72 -0.58 0.57
CA LEU A 57 8.80 0.88 0.50
C LEU A 57 8.31 1.36 -0.86
N CYS A 58 7.60 2.49 -0.87
CA CYS A 58 7.13 3.09 -2.11
C CYS A 58 8.32 3.52 -2.98
N PRO A 59 8.41 3.09 -4.26
CA PRO A 59 9.56 3.43 -5.13
C PRO A 59 9.62 4.91 -5.54
N HIS A 60 8.62 5.72 -5.15
CA HIS A 60 8.53 7.14 -5.50
C HIS A 60 8.84 8.08 -4.32
N CYS A 61 8.76 7.60 -3.07
CA CYS A 61 8.93 8.44 -1.88
C CYS A 61 9.54 7.72 -0.67
N ASP A 62 9.89 6.44 -0.80
CA ASP A 62 10.56 5.62 0.21
C ASP A 62 9.79 5.41 1.53
N ILE A 63 8.48 5.70 1.53
CA ILE A 63 7.61 5.48 2.69
C ILE A 63 6.87 4.14 2.58
N ASP A 64 6.71 3.46 3.71
CA ASP A 64 5.98 2.21 3.96
C ASP A 64 4.45 2.38 3.94
N SER A 65 3.94 3.23 3.05
CA SER A 65 2.51 3.54 2.91
C SER A 65 1.95 2.98 1.60
N LEU A 66 2.38 1.78 1.23
CA LEU A 66 2.04 1.11 -0.02
C LEU A 66 1.07 -0.06 0.24
N ILE A 67 0.02 -0.17 -0.58
CA ILE A 67 -0.95 -1.27 -0.53
C ILE A 67 -1.07 -1.89 -1.92
N GLY A 68 -1.13 -3.22 -2.01
CA GLY A 68 -1.28 -3.94 -3.28
C GLY A 68 -2.74 -4.19 -3.65
N SER A 69 -3.05 -4.29 -4.94
CA SER A 69 -4.41 -4.60 -5.43
C SER A 69 -4.92 -5.98 -5.00
N ALA A 70 -4.02 -6.91 -4.67
CA ALA A 70 -4.39 -8.23 -4.13
C ALA A 70 -5.01 -8.15 -2.72
N SER A 71 -4.92 -7.01 -2.03
CA SER A 71 -5.64 -6.74 -0.77
C SER A 71 -7.16 -6.68 -0.95
N GLY A 72 -7.63 -6.45 -2.19
CA GLY A 72 -9.03 -6.19 -2.52
C GLY A 72 -9.48 -4.74 -2.29
N PHE A 73 -8.56 -3.82 -1.96
CA PHE A 73 -8.86 -2.38 -1.86
C PHE A 73 -8.62 -1.65 -3.20
N PRO A 74 -9.33 -0.54 -3.47
CA PRO A 74 -9.21 0.21 -4.72
C PRO A 74 -7.96 1.09 -4.74
N VAL A 75 -6.78 0.46 -4.75
CA VAL A 75 -5.47 1.14 -4.62
C VAL A 75 -5.08 2.01 -5.81
N ASP A 76 -5.80 1.89 -6.94
CA ASP A 76 -5.68 2.71 -8.14
C ASP A 76 -6.63 3.92 -8.14
N ASN A 77 -7.55 3.99 -7.17
CA ASN A 77 -8.48 5.10 -7.03
C ASN A 77 -7.85 6.25 -6.23
N GLU A 78 -7.65 7.39 -6.88
CA GLU A 78 -7.05 8.58 -6.27
C GLU A 78 -7.86 9.11 -5.07
N ASP A 79 -9.19 9.06 -5.10
CA ASP A 79 -10.03 9.48 -3.97
C ASP A 79 -9.83 8.57 -2.76
N PHE A 80 -9.61 7.27 -2.98
CA PHE A 80 -9.30 6.31 -1.92
C PHE A 80 -7.93 6.62 -1.29
N LEU A 81 -6.91 6.83 -2.12
CA LEU A 81 -5.57 7.20 -1.63
C LEU A 81 -5.61 8.52 -0.85
N LYS A 82 -6.37 9.52 -1.32
CA LYS A 82 -6.58 10.78 -0.60
C LYS A 82 -7.30 10.59 0.73
N ALA A 83 -8.29 9.70 0.79
CA ALA A 83 -9.00 9.39 2.04
C ALA A 83 -8.09 8.69 3.06
N MET A 84 -7.25 7.75 2.60
CA MET A 84 -6.21 7.11 3.41
C MET A 84 -5.20 8.16 3.91
N ASN A 85 -4.69 9.01 3.01
CA ASN A 85 -3.75 10.07 3.35
C ASN A 85 -4.30 10.97 4.45
N LYS A 86 -5.49 11.53 4.24
CA LYS A 86 -6.16 12.44 5.19
C LYS A 86 -6.41 11.84 6.58
N PHE A 87 -6.48 10.52 6.69
CA PHE A 87 -6.73 9.84 7.96
C PHE A 87 -5.44 9.50 8.71
N TRP A 88 -4.36 9.17 7.98
CA TRP A 88 -3.10 8.67 8.56
C TRP A 88 -1.97 9.71 8.59
N PHE A 89 -2.11 10.83 7.87
CA PHE A 89 -1.15 11.95 7.78
C PHE A 89 -1.86 13.30 7.96
#